data_AF-A0A3Q9JJM4-F1
#
_entry.id   AF-A0A3Q9JJM4-F1
#
_cell.length_a   1.000
_cell.length_b   1.000
_cell.length_c   1.000
_cell.angle_alpha   90.00
_cell.angle_beta   90.00
_cell.angle_gamma   90.00
#
_symmetry.space_group_name_H-M   'P 1'
#
loop_
_entity.id
_entity.type
_entity.pdbx_description
1 polymer ?
#
loop_
_entity_poly.entity_id
_entity_poly.type
_entity_poly.pdbx_seq_one_letter_code
_entity_poly.pdbx_strand_id
1 'polypeptide(L)'
;MATILDVAITLGLCGEEVVQSCQSMQTWQKPLQTLHTRIQIIFSSKGGRPRTPHIIYPQQALQVIINALAIMQQLNGKLID
;
A
#
# COMPACT_ATOMS: atom_id res chain seq x y z
N MET A 1 -8.50 -13.17 -1.66
CA MET A 1 -8.60 -11.94 -2.47
C MET A 1 -8.20 -10.79 -1.56
N ALA A 2 -7.18 -10.00 -1.90
CA ALA A 2 -6.91 -8.75 -1.19
C ALA A 2 -7.67 -7.64 -1.90
N THR A 3 -8.51 -6.93 -1.17
CA THR A 3 -9.28 -5.81 -1.71
C THR A 3 -8.58 -4.50 -1.42
N ILE A 4 -8.91 -3.44 -2.16
CA ILE A 4 -8.47 -2.07 -1.83
C ILE A 4 -8.82 -1.66 -0.41
N LEU A 5 -9.92 -2.17 0.10
CA LEU A 5 -10.34 -1.93 1.47
C LEU A 5 -9.35 -2.56 2.47
N ASP A 6 -8.87 -3.78 2.19
CA ASP A 6 -7.87 -4.43 3.04
C ASP A 6 -6.55 -3.65 3.06
N VAL A 7 -6.12 -3.14 1.91
CA VAL A 7 -4.94 -2.26 1.79
C VAL A 7 -5.16 -0.96 2.57
N ALA A 8 -6.33 -0.33 2.41
CA ALA A 8 -6.70 0.89 3.09
C ALA A 8 -6.68 0.74 4.61
N ILE A 9 -7.31 -0.32 5.13
CA ILE A 9 -7.43 -0.59 6.56
C ILE A 9 -6.07 -0.94 7.16
N THR A 10 -5.30 -1.79 6.47
CA THR A 10 -4.02 -2.27 6.99
C THR A 10 -2.94 -1.18 7.01
N LEU A 11 -2.96 -0.28 6.02
CA LEU A 11 -1.97 0.81 5.87
C LEU A 11 -2.48 2.18 6.35
N GLY A 12 -3.75 2.25 6.77
CA GLY A 12 -4.42 3.50 7.19
C GLY A 12 -4.59 4.52 6.06
N LEU A 13 -4.71 4.09 4.81
CA LEU A 13 -4.78 4.96 3.64
C LEU A 13 -6.22 5.44 3.39
N CYS A 14 -6.38 6.71 3.01
CA CYS A 14 -7.64 7.25 2.49
C CYS A 14 -7.85 6.82 1.02
N GLY A 15 -9.10 6.86 0.54
CA GLY A 15 -9.48 6.32 -0.77
C GLY A 15 -8.62 6.78 -1.95
N GLU A 16 -8.31 8.08 -2.05
CA GLU A 16 -7.43 8.62 -3.09
C GLU A 16 -5.98 8.12 -2.94
N GLU A 17 -5.48 7.97 -1.72
CA GLU A 17 -4.13 7.47 -1.45
C GLU A 17 -4.01 6.01 -1.87
N VAL A 18 -5.05 5.20 -1.68
CA VAL A 18 -5.04 3.78 -2.09
C VAL A 18 -4.99 3.65 -3.62
N VAL A 19 -5.77 4.44 -4.35
CA VAL A 19 -5.75 4.40 -5.83
C VAL A 19 -4.37 4.76 -6.37
N GLN A 20 -3.72 5.77 -5.77
CA GLN A 20 -2.37 6.20 -6.16
C GLN A 20 -1.27 5.25 -5.64
N SER A 21 -1.53 4.52 -4.54
CA SER A 21 -0.56 3.62 -3.91
C SER A 21 -0.12 2.46 -4.80
N CYS A 22 -0.91 2.09 -5.82
CA CYS A 22 -0.55 1.16 -6.88
C CYS A 22 0.91 1.35 -7.37
N GLN A 23 1.30 2.61 -7.59
CA GLN A 23 2.62 2.94 -8.14
C GLN A 23 3.76 2.79 -7.11
N SER A 24 3.47 2.83 -5.81
CA SER A 24 4.46 2.69 -4.73
C SER A 24 4.39 1.36 -3.98
N MET A 25 3.44 0.48 -4.31
CA MET A 25 3.34 -0.85 -3.69
C MET A 25 4.64 -1.65 -3.81
N GLN A 26 5.33 -1.57 -4.96
CA GLN A 26 6.63 -2.22 -5.16
C GLN A 26 7.72 -1.61 -4.26
N THR A 27 7.67 -0.31 -4.02
CA THR A 27 8.63 0.40 -3.16
C THR A 27 8.43 0.04 -1.68
N TRP A 28 7.20 -0.23 -1.27
CA TRP A 28 6.86 -0.61 0.11
C TRP A 28 7.14 -2.08 0.43
N GLN A 29 7.21 -2.96 -0.58
CA GLN A 29 7.53 -4.37 -0.39
C GLN A 29 8.89 -4.60 0.28
N LYS A 30 9.95 -3.92 -0.21
CA LYS A 30 11.32 -4.05 0.31
C LYS A 30 11.45 -3.73 1.82
N PRO A 31 10.99 -2.57 2.32
CA PRO A 31 11.05 -2.27 3.76
C PRO A 31 10.15 -3.21 4.59
N LEU A 32 9.01 -3.64 4.07
CA LEU A 32 8.14 -4.56 4.81
C LEU A 32 8.73 -5.98 4.92
N GLN A 33 9.53 -6.41 3.93
CA GLN A 33 10.27 -7.67 3.99
C GLN A 33 11.33 -7.66 5.11
N THR A 34 11.92 -6.50 5.41
CA THR A 34 12.89 -6.35 6.50
C THR A 34 12.22 -6.08 7.86
N LEU A 35 10.90 -6.32 7.98
CA LEU A 35 10.08 -6.02 9.16
C LEU A 35 10.13 -4.54 9.58
N HIS A 36 10.42 -3.64 8.63
CA HIS A 36 10.44 -2.22 8.89
C HIS A 36 9.02 -1.72 9.13
N THR A 37 8.78 -1.07 10.27
CA THR A 37 7.45 -0.60 10.69
C THR A 37 7.08 0.77 10.13
N ARG A 38 7.90 1.33 9.24
CA ARG A 38 7.68 2.67 8.67
C ARG A 38 7.77 2.63 7.15
N ILE A 39 6.74 3.10 6.48
CA ILE A 39 6.74 3.33 5.03
C ILE A 39 6.45 4.79 4.76
N GLN A 40 7.04 5.35 3.71
CA GLN A 40 6.74 6.71 3.30
C GLN A 40 5.59 6.70 2.29
N ILE A 41 4.54 7.45 2.57
CA ILE A 41 3.40 7.66 1.67
C ILE A 41 3.45 9.12 1.23
N ILE A 42 3.56 9.35 -0.07
CA ILE A 42 3.76 10.68 -0.67
C ILE A 42 2.47 11.17 -1.34
N PHE A 43 1.50 10.28 -1.57
CA PHE A 43 0.25 10.61 -2.24
C PHE A 43 -0.74 11.15 -1.22
N SER A 44 -0.93 12.46 -1.19
CA SER A 44 -2.00 13.11 -0.43
C SER A 44 -2.60 14.23 -1.28
N SER A 45 -3.93 14.28 -1.34
CA SER A 45 -4.70 15.05 -2.33
C SER A 45 -4.63 16.58 -2.23
N LYS A 46 -3.72 17.16 -1.42
CA LYS A 46 -3.67 18.62 -1.24
C LYS A 46 -2.29 19.25 -0.98
N GLY A 47 -1.19 18.51 -1.12
CA GLY A 47 0.14 19.13 -0.94
C GLY A 47 1.35 18.20 -0.82
N GLY A 48 1.20 16.90 -1.14
CA GLY A 48 2.34 15.99 -1.30
C GLY A 48 3.23 15.82 -0.07
N ARG A 49 2.76 16.18 1.14
CA ARG A 49 3.56 16.04 2.35
C ARG A 49 3.75 14.54 2.62
N PRO A 50 4.99 14.03 2.57
CA PRO A 50 5.23 12.64 2.87
C PRO A 50 4.82 12.38 4.32
N ARG A 51 3.92 11.42 4.50
CA ARG A 51 3.58 10.88 5.82
C ARG A 51 4.29 9.55 6.01
N THR A 52 4.79 9.33 7.21
CA THR A 52 5.49 8.09 7.56
C THR A 52 4.72 7.39 8.68
N PRO A 53 3.57 6.74 8.37
CA PRO A 53 2.82 6.06 9.41
C PRO A 53 3.61 4.92 10.01
N HIS A 54 3.37 4.69 11.30
CA HIS A 54 3.85 3.51 11.99
C HIS A 54 2.89 2.34 11.74
N ILE A 55 3.37 1.32 11.03
CA ILE A 55 2.63 0.09 10.75
C ILE A 55 2.71 -0.81 11.97
N ILE A 56 1.54 -1.07 12.56
CA ILE A 56 1.39 -1.90 13.76
C ILE A 56 1.66 -3.38 13.44
N TYR A 57 1.23 -3.84 12.25
CA TYR A 57 1.36 -5.24 11.81
C TYR A 57 2.11 -5.35 10.48
N PRO A 58 3.46 -5.31 10.48
CA PRO A 58 4.27 -5.29 9.26
C PRO A 58 4.13 -6.58 8.43
N GLN A 59 3.97 -7.74 9.08
CA GLN A 59 3.75 -9.01 8.37
C GLN A 59 2.40 -9.05 7.65
N GLN A 60 1.34 -8.55 8.29
CA GLN A 60 0.02 -8.48 7.67
C GLN A 60 0.00 -7.46 6.52
N ALA A 61 0.66 -6.31 6.70
CA ALA A 61 0.87 -5.33 5.64
C ALA A 61 1.61 -5.92 4.43
N LEU A 62 2.67 -6.70 4.68
CA LEU A 62 3.40 -7.40 3.62
C LEU A 62 2.51 -8.38 2.85
N GLN A 63 1.74 -9.21 3.56
CA GLN A 63 0.86 -10.19 2.92
C GLN A 63 -0.20 -9.52 2.04
N VAL A 64 -0.80 -8.42 2.54
CA VAL A 64 -1.78 -7.63 1.80
C VAL A 64 -1.16 -7.02 0.55
N ILE A 65 0.05 -6.47 0.64
CA ILE A 65 0.75 -5.89 -0.51
C ILE A 65 1.14 -6.97 -1.54
N ILE A 66 1.60 -8.14 -1.12
CA ILE A 66 1.92 -9.24 -2.04
C ILE A 66 0.67 -9.68 -2.82
N ASN A 67 -0.44 -9.86 -2.10
CA ASN A 67 -1.70 -10.23 -2.72
C ASN A 67 -2.21 -9.13 -3.67
N ALA A 68 -2.06 -7.85 -3.29
CA ALA A 68 -2.44 -6.70 -4.10
C ALA A 68 -1.59 -6.61 -5.38
N LEU A 69 -0.27 -6.82 -5.30
CA LEU A 69 0.63 -6.87 -6.45
C LEU A 69 0.27 -8.01 -7.42
N ALA A 70 -0.09 -9.19 -6.91
CA ALA A 70 -0.54 -10.30 -7.73
C ALA A 70 -1.82 -9.96 -8.52
N ILE A 71 -2.77 -9.27 -7.89
CA ILE A 71 -4.00 -8.80 -8.54
C ILE A 71 -3.68 -7.72 -9.59
N MET A 72 -2.80 -6.76 -9.26
CA MET A 72 -2.38 -5.73 -10.20
C MET A 72 -1.70 -6.30 -11.44
N GLN A 73 -0.92 -7.39 -11.30
CA GLN A 73 -0.34 -8.08 -12.45
C GLN A 73 -1.41 -8.69 -13.36
N GLN A 74 -2.54 -9.13 -12.80
CA GLN A 74 -3.67 -9.67 -13.57
C GLN A 74 -4.55 -8.56 -14.17
N LEU A 75 -4.64 -7.40 -13.52
CA LEU A 75 -5.50 -6.27 -13.90
C LEU A 75 -4.72 -5.12 -14.56
N ASN A 76 -3.60 -5.42 -15.22
CA ASN A 76 -2.81 -4.47 -16.01
C ASN A 76 -2.38 -3.20 -15.23
N GLY A 77 -2.05 -3.37 -13.95
CA GLY A 77 -1.57 -2.31 -13.05
C GLY A 77 -2.66 -1.63 -12.23
N LYS A 78 -3.91 -2.11 -12.25
CA LYS A 78 -5.01 -1.57 -11.45
C LYS A 78 -5.36 -2.49 -10.27
N LEU A 79 -5.88 -1.91 -9.19
CA LEU A 79 -6.43 -2.64 -8.05
C LEU A 79 -7.96 -2.81 -8.11
N ILE A 80 -8.63 -2.13 -9.06
CA ILE A 80 -10.07 -2.21 -9.38
C ILE A 80 -10.23 -2.22 -10.90
N ASP A 81 -11.28 -2.86 -11.39
CA ASP A 81 -11.85 -2.57 -12.71
C ASP A 81 -12.54 -1.19 -12.72
#